data_AF-A0A6L8GF64-F1
#
_entry.id   AF-A0A6L8GF64-F1
#
_cell.length_a   1.000
_cell.length_b   1.000
_cell.length_c   1.000
_cell.angle_alpha   90.00
_cell.angle_beta   90.00
_cell.angle_gamma   90.00
#
_symmetry.space_group_name_H-M   'P 1'
#
loop_
_entity.id
_entity.type
_entity.pdbx_description
1 polymer ?
#
loop_
_entity_poly.entity_id
_entity_poly.type
_entity_poly.pdbx_seq_one_letter_code
_entity_poly.pdbx_strand_id
1 'polypeptide(L)'
;MANGAPITARDLFLSRDLTEAEAHGYLAAHGFRDPATADELLQQLADDLPTRLALGELADLLIETLTEAADPDAAVAGFCRYVANRFPKSSFIGYLQDDPRTLQILTALLGASPLLGDILIRNPEHLHWLHRELDCPPPDLADYQAELNQLLAQDADAGRRLDMLKRFQRRETLRIAGRDLLEKDTLRSTTEQLSSLADVLAEGVLRAVRTAANEAGGEAYGSFAVIGMGRLGGRELSYSPDIRLACLYDPDDPADAAAEVHFRQLTHRLTAGLSETAGAGYRVEHGLQPPGSRAGGALTLEQGVRYCERAAGTDERLALINMRPIAGDPALARRFLERVRPIVFGARPDPTALDARNVRTGPAGSREVELFTRRLRLLHGARHPDLQDANTLAALAQLAASGLVAATVAEPLAEAYSFLRRLEHRLQIGGDGQAAVLPEDPAEVEIAARRMGFATSADLESALASHRSVVKEHCAGG
;
A
#
# COMPACT_ATOMS: atom_id res chain seq x y z
N MET A 1 11.73 -54.58 -10.80
CA MET A 1 11.78 -53.53 -9.76
C MET A 1 13.08 -52.76 -9.99
N ALA A 2 13.04 -51.77 -10.87
CA ALA A 2 14.22 -50.96 -11.17
C ALA A 2 14.39 -49.98 -10.01
N ASN A 3 15.48 -50.16 -9.27
CA ASN A 3 15.92 -49.24 -8.24
C ASN A 3 16.54 -48.03 -8.96
N GLY A 4 15.70 -47.16 -9.50
CA GLY A 4 16.13 -45.92 -10.15
C GLY A 4 16.69 -44.96 -9.12
N ALA A 5 17.75 -44.23 -9.48
CA ALA A 5 18.28 -43.15 -8.64
C ALA A 5 17.16 -42.14 -8.31
N PRO A 6 17.18 -41.51 -7.12
CA PRO A 6 16.18 -40.49 -6.79
C PRO A 6 16.23 -39.35 -7.81
N ILE A 7 15.06 -38.94 -8.32
CA ILE A 7 14.91 -37.80 -9.23
C ILE A 7 15.38 -36.55 -8.49
N THR A 8 16.23 -35.76 -9.15
CA THR A 8 16.77 -34.49 -8.66
C THR A 8 16.17 -33.32 -9.43
N ALA A 9 16.29 -32.09 -8.92
CA ALA A 9 15.82 -30.90 -9.65
C ALA A 9 16.55 -30.75 -10.99
N ARG A 10 17.83 -31.13 -11.05
CA ARG A 10 18.62 -31.11 -12.29
C ARG A 10 18.04 -32.00 -13.39
N ASP A 11 17.40 -33.11 -13.01
CA ASP A 11 16.81 -34.05 -13.97
C ASP A 11 15.65 -33.41 -14.74
N LEU A 12 14.93 -32.44 -14.15
CA LEU A 12 13.87 -31.69 -14.83
C LEU A 12 14.36 -31.02 -16.13
N PHE A 13 15.64 -30.64 -16.18
CA PHE A 13 16.20 -29.94 -17.33
C PHE A 13 17.12 -30.81 -18.18
N LEU A 14 17.88 -31.72 -17.55
CA LEU A 14 19.01 -32.40 -18.17
C LEU A 14 18.78 -33.89 -18.44
N SER A 15 17.77 -34.51 -17.83
CA SER A 15 17.48 -35.93 -18.05
C SER A 15 16.77 -36.14 -19.39
N ARG A 16 17.23 -37.13 -20.16
CA ARG A 16 16.58 -37.55 -21.42
C ARG A 16 15.48 -38.58 -21.20
N ASP A 17 15.50 -39.25 -20.06
CA ASP A 17 14.65 -40.40 -19.76
C ASP A 17 13.56 -40.05 -18.74
N LEU A 18 13.54 -38.82 -18.22
CA LEU A 18 12.51 -38.36 -17.29
C LEU A 18 11.17 -38.21 -18.02
N THR A 19 10.18 -38.95 -17.56
CA THR A 19 8.81 -38.86 -18.10
C THR A 19 8.05 -37.67 -17.51
N GLU A 20 7.05 -37.14 -18.22
CA GLU A 20 6.17 -36.08 -17.70
C GLU A 20 5.53 -36.47 -16.37
N ALA A 21 5.12 -37.74 -16.21
CA ALA A 21 4.52 -38.23 -14.98
C ALA A 21 5.50 -38.19 -13.78
N GLU A 22 6.79 -38.47 -14.03
CA GLU A 22 7.84 -38.38 -13.02
C GLU A 22 8.18 -36.93 -12.66
N ALA A 23 8.26 -36.04 -13.66
CA ALA A 23 8.46 -34.60 -13.44
C ALA A 23 7.30 -33.99 -12.64
N HIS A 24 6.05 -34.30 -13.01
CA HIS A 24 4.87 -33.83 -12.28
C HIS A 24 4.85 -34.37 -10.85
N GLY A 25 5.22 -35.64 -10.66
CA GLY A 25 5.32 -36.25 -9.33
C GLY A 25 6.37 -35.57 -8.45
N TYR A 26 7.52 -35.22 -9.04
CA TYR A 26 8.58 -34.47 -8.36
C TYR A 26 8.09 -33.08 -7.94
N LEU A 27 7.48 -32.30 -8.85
CA LEU A 27 6.98 -30.95 -8.56
C LEU A 27 5.84 -30.98 -7.53
N ALA A 28 4.90 -31.92 -7.64
CA ALA A 28 3.84 -32.09 -6.65
C ALA A 28 4.42 -32.38 -5.23
N ALA A 29 5.46 -33.21 -5.14
CA ALA A 29 6.14 -33.49 -3.88
C ALA A 29 6.86 -32.26 -3.28
N HIS A 30 7.18 -31.26 -4.11
CA HIS A 30 7.79 -29.98 -3.72
C HIS A 30 6.77 -28.84 -3.56
N GLY A 31 5.47 -29.15 -3.51
CA GLY A 31 4.44 -28.19 -3.11
C GLY A 31 3.82 -27.35 -4.23
N PHE A 32 4.08 -27.68 -5.50
CA PHE A 32 3.37 -27.09 -6.63
C PHE A 32 1.95 -27.67 -6.71
N ARG A 33 0.93 -26.81 -6.78
CA ARG A 33 -0.48 -27.26 -6.87
C ARG A 33 -0.83 -27.65 -8.29
N ASP A 34 -0.24 -26.98 -9.29
CA ASP A 34 -0.37 -27.30 -10.70
C ASP A 34 1.00 -27.71 -11.29
N PRO A 35 1.47 -28.93 -10.97
CA PRO A 35 2.78 -29.41 -11.42
C PRO A 35 2.88 -29.55 -12.95
N ALA A 36 1.76 -29.71 -13.66
CA ALA A 36 1.75 -29.81 -15.12
C ALA A 36 2.06 -28.46 -15.76
N THR A 37 1.36 -27.40 -15.33
CA THR A 37 1.64 -26.04 -15.81
C THR A 37 3.04 -25.59 -15.41
N ALA A 38 3.50 -25.94 -14.19
CA ALA A 38 4.85 -25.60 -13.74
C ALA A 38 5.94 -26.25 -14.62
N ASP A 39 5.82 -27.55 -14.94
CA ASP A 39 6.76 -28.22 -15.85
C ASP A 39 6.71 -27.61 -17.26
N GLU A 40 5.52 -27.38 -17.81
CA GLU A 40 5.35 -26.75 -19.12
C GLU A 40 6.10 -25.40 -19.21
N LEU A 41 5.92 -24.54 -18.20
CA LEU A 41 6.58 -23.23 -18.14
C LEU A 41 8.11 -23.34 -18.04
N LEU A 42 8.62 -24.31 -17.27
CA LEU A 42 10.06 -24.55 -17.12
C LEU A 42 10.66 -25.10 -18.43
N GLN A 43 9.97 -26.02 -19.11
CA GLN A 43 10.43 -26.55 -20.41
C GLN A 43 10.39 -25.49 -21.51
N GLN A 44 9.35 -24.64 -21.54
CA GLN A 44 9.27 -23.52 -22.47
C GLN A 44 10.39 -22.50 -22.25
N LEU A 45 10.80 -22.28 -21.00
CA LEU A 45 11.93 -21.40 -20.69
C LEU A 45 13.26 -22.03 -21.15
N ALA A 46 13.39 -23.36 -21.07
CA ALA A 46 14.55 -24.15 -21.47
C ALA A 46 14.53 -24.55 -22.97
N ASP A 47 14.18 -23.59 -23.84
CA ASP A 47 14.00 -23.75 -25.29
C ASP A 47 15.31 -23.85 -26.10
N ASP A 48 16.43 -23.43 -25.52
CA ASP A 48 17.77 -23.55 -26.10
C ASP A 48 18.79 -24.25 -25.17
N LEU A 49 19.82 -24.86 -25.76
CA LEU A 49 20.81 -25.65 -25.01
C LEU A 49 21.58 -24.81 -23.96
N PRO A 50 22.13 -23.61 -24.26
CA PRO A 50 22.73 -22.74 -23.25
C PRO A 50 21.81 -22.44 -22.06
N THR A 51 20.55 -22.10 -22.30
CA THR A 51 19.58 -21.81 -21.24
C THR A 51 19.25 -23.06 -20.42
N ARG A 52 19.05 -24.21 -21.08
CA ARG A 52 18.80 -25.50 -20.43
C ARG A 52 19.94 -25.94 -19.51
N LEU A 53 21.20 -25.75 -19.94
CA LEU A 53 22.37 -26.04 -19.11
C LEU A 53 22.44 -25.11 -17.89
N ALA A 54 22.22 -23.80 -18.09
CA ALA A 54 22.21 -22.84 -17.00
C ALA A 54 21.10 -23.12 -15.96
N LEU A 55 19.89 -23.46 -16.42
CA LEU A 55 18.80 -23.88 -15.54
C LEU A 55 19.13 -25.18 -14.81
N GLY A 56 19.78 -26.14 -15.47
CA GLY A 56 20.27 -27.36 -14.84
C GLY A 56 21.28 -27.11 -13.73
N GLU A 57 22.14 -26.09 -13.85
CA GLU A 57 23.05 -25.68 -12.77
C GLU A 57 22.33 -24.96 -11.62
N LEU A 58 21.30 -24.17 -11.92
CA LEU A 58 20.52 -23.44 -10.93
C LEU A 58 19.43 -24.31 -10.25
N ALA A 59 19.11 -25.48 -10.81
CA ALA A 59 17.87 -26.21 -10.57
C ALA A 59 17.54 -26.44 -9.09
N ASP A 60 18.52 -26.91 -8.31
CA ASP A 60 18.30 -27.23 -6.88
C ASP A 60 17.90 -25.96 -6.10
N LEU A 61 18.67 -24.88 -6.27
CA LEU A 61 18.39 -23.58 -5.64
C LEU A 61 17.09 -22.95 -6.18
N LEU A 62 16.81 -23.10 -7.47
CA LEU A 62 15.58 -22.59 -8.08
C LEU A 62 14.34 -23.26 -7.47
N ILE A 63 14.31 -24.59 -7.40
CA ILE A 63 13.17 -25.31 -6.84
C ILE A 63 13.01 -25.00 -5.34
N GLU A 64 14.11 -24.97 -4.58
CA GLU A 64 14.09 -24.59 -3.16
C GLU A 64 13.43 -23.20 -2.96
N THR A 65 13.94 -22.18 -3.67
CA THR A 65 13.45 -20.79 -3.51
C THR A 65 12.06 -20.55 -4.09
N LEU A 66 11.60 -21.35 -5.06
CA LEU A 66 10.23 -21.32 -5.55
C LEU A 66 9.26 -21.95 -4.54
N THR A 67 9.64 -23.07 -3.93
CA THR A 67 8.83 -23.77 -2.93
C THR A 67 8.69 -22.97 -1.63
N GLU A 68 9.72 -22.21 -1.24
CA GLU A 68 9.68 -21.30 -0.09
C GLU A 68 8.77 -20.07 -0.31
N ALA A 69 8.44 -19.76 -1.57
CA ALA A 69 7.56 -18.64 -1.87
C ALA A 69 6.13 -18.89 -1.34
N ALA A 70 5.40 -17.80 -1.08
CA ALA A 70 4.05 -17.90 -0.55
C ALA A 70 3.08 -18.63 -1.49
N ASP A 71 3.27 -18.47 -2.80
CA ASP A 71 2.59 -19.23 -3.85
C ASP A 71 3.64 -19.74 -4.86
N PRO A 72 4.04 -21.02 -4.78
CA PRO A 72 5.03 -21.60 -5.68
C PRO A 72 4.60 -21.56 -7.16
N ASP A 73 3.30 -21.74 -7.44
CA ASP A 73 2.76 -21.73 -8.80
C ASP A 73 2.84 -20.31 -9.40
N ALA A 74 2.49 -19.28 -8.61
CA ALA A 74 2.68 -17.89 -9.04
C ALA A 74 4.16 -17.51 -9.17
N ALA A 75 5.01 -18.02 -8.27
CA ALA A 75 6.45 -17.76 -8.32
C ALA A 75 7.09 -18.31 -9.59
N VAL A 76 6.78 -19.55 -10.00
CA VAL A 76 7.36 -20.16 -11.21
C VAL A 76 6.84 -19.46 -12.48
N ALA A 77 5.55 -19.15 -12.53
CA ALA A 77 4.96 -18.40 -13.64
C ALA A 77 5.58 -17.00 -13.77
N GLY A 78 5.72 -16.29 -12.65
CA GLY A 78 6.39 -15.00 -12.60
C GLY A 78 7.86 -15.08 -13.01
N PHE A 79 8.58 -16.12 -12.57
CA PHE A 79 9.99 -16.32 -12.85
C PHE A 79 10.21 -16.56 -14.34
N CYS A 80 9.46 -17.49 -14.94
CA CYS A 80 9.55 -17.76 -16.37
C CYS A 80 9.23 -16.52 -17.21
N ARG A 81 8.17 -15.77 -16.87
CA ARG A 81 7.84 -14.49 -17.54
C ARG A 81 8.96 -13.46 -17.39
N TYR A 82 9.58 -13.35 -16.22
CA TYR A 82 10.65 -12.41 -15.97
C TYR A 82 11.92 -12.74 -16.75
N VAL A 83 12.36 -14.01 -16.71
CA VAL A 83 13.56 -14.47 -17.42
C VAL A 83 13.36 -14.47 -18.93
N ALA A 84 12.16 -14.78 -19.43
CA ALA A 84 11.85 -14.72 -20.87
C ALA A 84 12.05 -13.32 -21.46
N ASN A 85 11.93 -12.26 -20.65
CA ASN A 85 12.20 -10.87 -21.05
C ASN A 85 13.68 -10.46 -20.91
N ARG A 86 14.59 -11.40 -20.60
CA ARG A 86 16.04 -11.17 -20.50
C ARG A 86 16.77 -11.73 -21.70
N PHE A 87 17.79 -11.01 -22.16
CA PHE A 87 18.63 -11.44 -23.27
C PHE A 87 20.11 -11.12 -23.00
N PRO A 88 21.02 -12.12 -23.06
CA PRO A 88 20.77 -13.57 -23.15
C PRO A 88 20.20 -14.17 -21.84
N LYS A 89 19.27 -15.13 -21.93
CA LYS A 89 18.66 -15.80 -20.76
C LYS A 89 19.71 -16.50 -19.89
N SER A 90 20.59 -17.29 -20.51
CA SER A 90 21.64 -18.07 -19.85
C SER A 90 22.60 -17.22 -19.01
N SER A 91 22.98 -16.03 -19.49
CA SER A 91 23.83 -15.10 -18.72
C SER A 91 23.13 -14.56 -17.48
N PHE A 92 21.82 -14.27 -17.58
CA PHE A 92 21.06 -13.83 -16.41
C PHE A 92 20.87 -14.97 -15.39
N ILE A 93 20.61 -16.19 -15.85
CA ILE A 93 20.53 -17.37 -14.98
C ILE A 93 21.88 -17.62 -14.28
N GLY A 94 23.00 -17.48 -14.98
CA GLY A 94 24.33 -17.55 -14.37
C GLY A 94 24.54 -16.48 -13.28
N TYR A 95 24.08 -15.26 -13.51
CA TYR A 95 24.11 -14.21 -12.46
C TYR A 95 23.28 -14.60 -11.22
N LEU A 96 22.12 -15.24 -11.38
CA LEU A 96 21.31 -15.72 -10.25
C LEU A 96 22.00 -16.85 -9.48
N GLN A 97 22.82 -17.66 -10.17
CA GLN A 97 23.66 -18.68 -9.54
C GLN A 97 24.79 -18.05 -8.72
N ASP A 98 25.44 -17.01 -9.25
CA ASP A 98 26.51 -16.28 -8.57
C ASP A 98 26.01 -15.44 -7.38
N ASP A 99 24.74 -15.02 -7.42
CA ASP A 99 24.08 -14.25 -6.36
C ASP A 99 22.72 -14.88 -5.94
N PRO A 100 22.74 -15.93 -5.09
CA PRO A 100 21.55 -16.63 -4.60
C PRO A 100 20.53 -15.71 -3.92
N ARG A 101 21.00 -14.62 -3.30
CA ARG A 101 20.14 -13.66 -2.62
C ARG A 101 19.22 -12.94 -3.62
N THR A 102 19.72 -12.60 -4.80
CA THR A 102 18.88 -11.98 -5.83
C THR A 102 17.77 -12.94 -6.27
N LEU A 103 18.06 -14.24 -6.39
CA LEU A 103 17.04 -15.25 -6.70
C LEU A 103 15.98 -15.35 -5.60
N GLN A 104 16.39 -15.42 -4.33
CA GLN A 104 15.47 -15.45 -3.18
C GLN A 104 14.54 -14.23 -3.15
N ILE A 105 15.07 -13.02 -3.38
CA ILE A 105 14.25 -11.80 -3.45
C ILE A 105 13.28 -11.90 -4.63
N LEU A 106 13.76 -12.33 -5.79
CA LEU A 106 12.95 -12.43 -6.99
C LEU A 106 11.78 -13.42 -6.80
N THR A 107 12.03 -14.65 -6.36
CA THR A 107 10.97 -15.66 -6.17
C THR A 107 10.00 -15.28 -5.05
N ALA A 108 10.50 -14.71 -3.95
CA ALA A 108 9.66 -14.23 -2.85
C ALA A 108 8.66 -13.17 -3.32
N LEU A 109 9.09 -12.19 -4.13
CA LEU A 109 8.21 -11.14 -4.64
C LEU A 109 7.21 -11.67 -5.68
N LEU A 110 7.67 -12.55 -6.56
CA LEU A 110 6.83 -13.14 -7.62
C LEU A 110 5.75 -14.06 -7.07
N GLY A 111 6.07 -14.88 -6.06
CA GLY A 111 5.08 -15.71 -5.36
C GLY A 111 4.20 -14.92 -4.39
N ALA A 112 4.68 -13.77 -3.91
CA ALA A 112 3.87 -12.93 -3.03
C ALA A 112 2.82 -12.10 -3.77
N SER A 113 3.10 -11.62 -4.99
CA SER A 113 2.24 -10.63 -5.64
C SER A 113 2.38 -10.57 -7.17
N PRO A 114 1.27 -10.77 -7.91
CA PRO A 114 1.23 -10.50 -9.34
C PRO A 114 1.58 -9.04 -9.69
N LEU A 115 1.15 -8.07 -8.87
CA LEU A 115 1.45 -6.65 -9.06
C LEU A 115 2.96 -6.38 -9.03
N LEU A 116 3.67 -6.95 -8.05
CA LEU A 116 5.13 -6.78 -7.95
C LEU A 116 5.84 -7.47 -9.11
N GLY A 117 5.35 -8.64 -9.52
CA GLY A 117 5.84 -9.34 -10.71
C GLY A 117 5.68 -8.50 -11.98
N ASP A 118 4.51 -7.89 -12.19
CA ASP A 118 4.28 -7.02 -13.35
C ASP A 118 5.16 -5.77 -13.34
N ILE A 119 5.41 -5.18 -12.16
CA ILE A 119 6.37 -4.07 -12.01
C ILE A 119 7.77 -4.51 -12.43
N LEU A 120 8.24 -5.66 -11.93
CA LEU A 120 9.56 -6.20 -12.24
C LEU A 120 9.70 -6.58 -13.73
N ILE A 121 8.70 -7.22 -14.31
CA ILE A 121 8.70 -7.59 -15.74
C ILE A 121 8.75 -6.35 -16.63
N ARG A 122 8.03 -5.29 -16.25
CA ARG A 122 8.01 -4.04 -17.00
C ARG A 122 9.29 -3.22 -16.84
N ASN A 123 9.93 -3.31 -15.68
CA ASN A 123 11.16 -2.57 -15.34
C ASN A 123 12.20 -3.52 -14.72
N PRO A 124 12.85 -4.38 -15.53
CA PRO A 124 13.75 -5.41 -15.00
C PRO A 124 14.98 -4.86 -14.26
N GLU A 125 15.37 -3.61 -14.54
CA GLU A 125 16.43 -2.88 -13.83
C GLU A 125 16.10 -2.65 -12.34
N HIS A 126 14.82 -2.63 -11.96
CA HIS A 126 14.41 -2.43 -10.57
C HIS A 126 14.88 -3.54 -9.64
N LEU A 127 15.10 -4.77 -10.12
CA LEU A 127 15.57 -5.86 -9.27
C LEU A 127 16.96 -5.56 -8.69
N HIS A 128 17.89 -5.08 -9.51
CA HIS A 128 19.24 -4.75 -9.04
C HIS A 128 19.24 -3.54 -8.09
N TRP A 129 18.41 -2.54 -8.39
CA TRP A 129 18.19 -1.42 -7.49
C TRP A 129 17.61 -1.89 -6.15
N LEU A 130 16.55 -2.69 -6.18
CA LEU A 130 15.88 -3.22 -5.00
C LEU A 130 16.82 -4.06 -4.13
N HIS A 131 17.60 -4.95 -4.75
CA HIS A 131 18.57 -5.79 -4.05
C HIS A 131 19.46 -4.97 -3.11
N ARG A 132 19.93 -3.80 -3.57
CA ARG A 132 20.72 -2.86 -2.76
C ARG A 132 19.89 -2.11 -1.72
N GLU A 133 18.74 -1.60 -2.11
CA GLU A 133 17.88 -0.78 -1.26
C GLU A 133 17.25 -1.55 -0.10
N LEU A 134 17.13 -2.88 -0.21
CA LEU A 134 16.66 -3.74 0.88
C LEU A 134 17.59 -3.74 2.09
N ASP A 135 18.83 -3.26 1.99
CA ASP A 135 19.74 -3.13 3.15
C ASP A 135 19.88 -1.69 3.65
N CYS A 136 19.36 -0.72 2.92
CA CYS A 136 19.31 0.67 3.35
C CYS A 136 18.14 0.89 4.31
N PRO A 137 18.19 1.87 5.23
CA PRO A 137 16.98 2.33 5.90
C PRO A 137 15.98 2.89 4.87
N PRO A 138 14.66 2.79 5.11
CA PRO A 138 13.69 3.44 4.25
C PRO A 138 13.89 4.96 4.31
N PRO A 139 13.76 5.69 3.20
CA PRO A 139 13.98 7.13 3.20
C PRO A 139 12.88 7.87 3.93
N ASP A 140 13.20 9.06 4.41
CA ASP A 140 12.20 9.93 5.00
C ASP A 140 11.47 10.77 3.94
N LEU A 141 10.57 11.64 4.40
CA LEU A 141 9.83 12.54 3.51
C LEU A 141 10.74 13.54 2.79
N ALA A 142 11.82 13.99 3.42
CA ALA A 142 12.75 14.95 2.84
C ALA A 142 13.56 14.32 1.71
N ASP A 143 13.99 13.08 1.88
CA ASP A 143 14.63 12.27 0.84
C ASP A 143 13.71 12.12 -0.38
N TYR A 144 12.43 11.74 -0.17
CA TYR A 144 11.46 11.66 -1.26
C TYR A 144 11.22 13.00 -1.95
N GLN A 145 11.14 14.10 -1.20
CA GLN A 145 11.00 15.44 -1.76
C GLN A 145 12.21 15.86 -2.59
N ALA A 146 13.42 15.52 -2.14
CA ALA A 146 14.65 15.78 -2.87
C ALA A 146 14.68 15.04 -4.21
N GLU A 147 14.32 13.75 -4.20
CA GLU A 147 14.25 12.97 -5.44
C GLU A 147 13.13 13.45 -6.36
N LEU A 148 11.95 13.81 -5.82
CA LEU A 148 10.87 14.41 -6.60
C LEU A 148 11.34 15.68 -7.32
N ASN A 149 12.09 16.55 -6.64
CA ASN A 149 12.64 17.76 -7.24
C ASN A 149 13.58 17.45 -8.42
N GLN A 150 14.45 16.46 -8.26
CA GLN A 150 15.34 16.02 -9.33
C GLN A 150 14.55 15.44 -10.51
N LEU A 151 13.53 14.63 -10.23
CA LEU A 151 12.68 14.01 -11.24
C LEU A 151 11.92 15.06 -12.07
N LEU A 152 11.28 16.04 -11.41
CA LEU A 152 10.53 17.08 -12.11
C LEU A 152 11.42 18.06 -12.90
N ALA A 153 12.70 18.19 -12.55
CA ALA A 153 13.64 19.05 -13.26
C ALA A 153 14.14 18.45 -14.59
N GLN A 154 13.98 17.14 -14.80
CA GLN A 154 14.48 16.45 -16.00
C GLN A 154 13.69 16.76 -17.27
N ASP A 155 12.42 17.14 -17.15
CA ASP A 155 11.56 17.46 -18.29
C ASP A 155 10.64 18.63 -17.95
N ALA A 156 10.22 19.39 -18.96
CA ALA A 156 9.26 20.48 -18.80
C ALA A 156 7.83 20.00 -19.11
N ASP A 157 7.67 18.96 -19.94
CA ASP A 157 6.37 18.47 -20.38
C ASP A 157 5.60 17.80 -19.24
N ALA A 158 4.37 18.25 -19.01
CA ALA A 158 3.53 17.74 -17.94
C ALA A 158 3.18 16.25 -18.13
N GLY A 159 2.93 15.80 -19.36
CA GLY A 159 2.63 14.39 -19.64
C GLY A 159 3.79 13.48 -19.27
N ARG A 160 5.00 13.83 -19.72
CA ARG A 160 6.23 13.08 -19.39
C ARG A 160 6.54 13.10 -17.90
N ARG A 161 6.33 14.21 -17.21
CA ARG A 161 6.43 14.28 -15.73
C ARG A 161 5.47 13.31 -15.05
N LEU A 162 4.22 13.23 -15.48
CA LEU A 162 3.23 12.28 -14.93
C LEU A 162 3.66 10.83 -15.15
N ASP A 163 4.21 10.50 -16.31
CA ASP A 163 4.73 9.15 -16.59
C ASP A 163 5.95 8.80 -15.72
N MET A 164 6.83 9.78 -15.48
CA MET A 164 7.96 9.62 -14.56
C MET A 164 7.49 9.40 -13.12
N LEU A 165 6.47 10.14 -12.64
CA LEU A 165 5.88 9.94 -11.32
C LEU A 165 5.26 8.55 -11.16
N LYS A 166 4.62 8.02 -12.21
CA LYS A 166 4.09 6.65 -12.19
C LYS A 166 5.19 5.59 -12.13
N ARG A 167 6.31 5.79 -12.84
CA ARG A 167 7.48 4.90 -12.73
C ARG A 167 8.10 4.96 -11.33
N PHE A 168 8.24 6.17 -10.79
CA PHE A 168 8.69 6.39 -9.42
C PHE A 168 7.79 5.67 -8.41
N GLN A 169 6.47 5.84 -8.49
CA GLN A 169 5.53 5.13 -7.61
C GLN A 169 5.71 3.60 -7.68
N ARG A 170 5.80 3.00 -8.87
CA ARG A 170 6.00 1.54 -8.99
C ARG A 170 7.30 1.08 -8.35
N ARG A 171 8.39 1.81 -8.58
CA ARG A 171 9.70 1.52 -7.98
C ARG A 171 9.63 1.59 -6.45
N GLU A 172 8.96 2.60 -5.92
CA GLU A 172 8.82 2.79 -4.48
C GLU A 172 7.87 1.79 -3.83
N THR A 173 6.74 1.48 -4.47
CA THR A 173 5.86 0.39 -4.05
C THR A 173 6.62 -0.92 -3.97
N LEU A 174 7.50 -1.21 -4.93
CA LEU A 174 8.34 -2.41 -4.93
C LEU A 174 9.29 -2.46 -3.72
N ARG A 175 9.92 -1.33 -3.37
CA ARG A 175 10.79 -1.26 -2.18
C ARG A 175 10.01 -1.43 -0.89
N ILE A 176 8.90 -0.71 -0.74
CA ILE A 176 8.06 -0.78 0.45
C ILE A 176 7.53 -2.21 0.63
N ALA A 177 6.99 -2.79 -0.44
CA ALA A 177 6.49 -4.16 -0.45
C ALA A 177 7.58 -5.19 -0.16
N GLY A 178 8.76 -5.05 -0.77
CA GLY A 178 9.86 -5.98 -0.57
C GLY A 178 10.39 -5.93 0.86
N ARG A 179 10.51 -4.74 1.46
CA ARG A 179 10.91 -4.61 2.86
C ARG A 179 9.85 -5.16 3.82
N ASP A 180 8.58 -4.93 3.52
CA ASP A 180 7.48 -5.48 4.30
C ASP A 180 7.45 -7.02 4.20
N LEU A 181 7.44 -7.59 2.99
CA LEU A 181 7.37 -9.05 2.74
C LEU A 181 8.55 -9.83 3.29
N LEU A 182 9.74 -9.23 3.25
CA LEU A 182 10.96 -9.83 3.80
C LEU A 182 11.18 -9.46 5.28
N GLU A 183 10.15 -8.96 5.95
CA GLU A 183 10.12 -8.63 7.38
C GLU A 183 11.22 -7.65 7.84
N LYS A 184 11.69 -6.80 6.93
CA LYS A 184 12.70 -5.76 7.19
C LYS A 184 12.12 -4.48 7.77
N ASP A 185 10.80 -4.29 7.67
CA ASP A 185 10.10 -3.13 8.21
C ASP A 185 8.91 -3.53 9.08
N THR A 186 8.62 -2.68 10.08
CA THR A 186 7.42 -2.81 10.89
C THR A 186 6.20 -2.26 10.16
N LEU A 187 4.99 -2.66 10.58
CA LEU A 187 3.75 -2.07 10.06
C LEU A 187 3.77 -0.53 10.09
N ARG A 188 4.28 0.06 11.19
CA ARG A 188 4.37 1.51 11.32
C ARG A 188 5.20 2.12 10.20
N SER A 189 6.41 1.59 9.99
CA SER A 189 7.30 2.02 8.90
C SER A 189 6.59 1.88 7.55
N THR A 190 5.99 0.73 7.25
CA THR A 190 5.26 0.50 5.99
C THR A 190 4.14 1.51 5.77
N THR A 191 3.28 1.74 6.77
CA THR A 191 2.18 2.70 6.66
C THR A 191 2.65 4.15 6.48
N GLU A 192 3.75 4.52 7.15
CA GLU A 192 4.37 5.84 7.02
C GLU A 192 4.99 6.03 5.63
N GLN A 193 5.66 5.02 5.10
CA GLN A 193 6.24 5.02 3.76
C GLN A 193 5.17 5.14 2.67
N LEU A 194 4.11 4.32 2.73
CA LEU A 194 2.99 4.38 1.79
C LEU A 194 2.30 5.75 1.80
N SER A 195 2.12 6.33 2.99
CA SER A 195 1.50 7.64 3.16
C SER A 195 2.40 8.77 2.66
N SER A 196 3.71 8.69 2.92
CA SER A 196 4.69 9.67 2.44
C SER A 196 4.83 9.63 0.92
N LEU A 197 4.82 8.43 0.33
CA LEU A 197 4.79 8.25 -1.12
C LEU A 197 3.56 8.92 -1.74
N ALA A 198 2.38 8.72 -1.15
CA ALA A 198 1.15 9.35 -1.62
C ALA A 198 1.20 10.89 -1.53
N ASP A 199 1.77 11.45 -0.45
CA ASP A 199 1.96 12.89 -0.30
C ASP A 199 2.86 13.46 -1.40
N VAL A 200 4.01 12.82 -1.61
CA VAL A 200 5.02 13.22 -2.60
C VAL A 200 4.45 13.13 -4.01
N LEU A 201 3.66 12.10 -4.31
CA LEU A 201 2.96 11.97 -5.59
C LEU A 201 1.89 13.05 -5.77
N ALA A 202 1.10 13.35 -4.73
CA ALA A 202 0.11 14.43 -4.77
C ALA A 202 0.77 15.78 -5.06
N GLU A 203 1.88 16.09 -4.40
CA GLU A 203 2.67 17.31 -4.63
C GLU A 203 3.29 17.32 -6.03
N GLY A 204 3.88 16.19 -6.46
CA GLY A 204 4.48 16.04 -7.78
C GLY A 204 3.49 16.25 -8.91
N VAL A 205 2.32 15.60 -8.83
CA VAL A 205 1.23 15.76 -9.80
C VAL A 205 0.74 17.20 -9.80
N LEU A 206 0.50 17.81 -8.63
CA LEU A 206 0.04 19.19 -8.51
C LEU A 206 1.01 20.16 -9.21
N ARG A 207 2.31 20.02 -8.98
CA ARG A 207 3.34 20.85 -9.62
C ARG A 207 3.40 20.64 -11.14
N ALA A 208 3.27 19.39 -11.60
CA ALA A 208 3.25 19.09 -13.03
C ALA A 208 2.05 19.73 -13.73
N VAL A 209 0.84 19.63 -13.15
CA VAL A 209 -0.37 20.20 -13.76
C VAL A 209 -0.44 21.72 -13.62
N ARG A 210 0.14 22.30 -12.55
CA ARG A 210 0.27 23.76 -12.40
C ARG A 210 1.21 24.37 -13.43
N THR A 211 2.37 23.77 -13.68
CA THR A 211 3.32 24.30 -14.69
C THR A 211 2.63 24.47 -16.04
N ALA A 212 1.91 23.43 -16.50
CA ALA A 212 1.16 23.49 -17.74
C ALA A 212 -0.08 24.42 -17.69
N ALA A 213 -0.59 24.77 -16.50
CA ALA A 213 -1.61 25.83 -16.36
C ALA A 213 -0.98 27.23 -16.37
N ASN A 214 0.23 27.40 -15.84
CA ASN A 214 0.97 28.65 -15.80
C ASN A 214 1.40 29.10 -17.20
N GLU A 215 1.79 28.16 -18.07
CA GLU A 215 1.99 28.42 -19.51
C GLU A 215 0.72 28.97 -20.19
N ALA A 216 -0.45 28.75 -19.59
CA ALA A 216 -1.74 29.30 -20.02
C ALA A 216 -2.23 30.49 -19.15
N GLY A 217 -1.40 31.06 -18.25
CA GLY A 217 -1.70 32.24 -17.44
C GLY A 217 -2.19 32.00 -15.99
N GLY A 218 -1.93 30.83 -15.41
CA GLY A 218 -2.58 30.31 -14.19
C GLY A 218 -2.17 30.77 -12.78
N GLU A 219 -1.04 31.46 -12.55
CA GLU A 219 -0.64 31.87 -11.17
C GLU A 219 -1.43 33.07 -10.61
N ALA A 220 -2.31 33.68 -11.42
CA ALA A 220 -2.95 34.94 -11.11
C ALA A 220 -4.22 34.84 -10.24
N TYR A 221 -4.59 33.64 -9.77
CA TYR A 221 -5.91 33.40 -9.16
C TYR A 221 -5.89 33.11 -7.65
N GLY A 222 -4.72 33.04 -7.01
CA GLY A 222 -4.58 32.84 -5.56
C GLY A 222 -3.99 31.48 -5.14
N SER A 223 -4.21 31.10 -3.88
CA SER A 223 -3.57 29.94 -3.24
C SER A 223 -4.43 28.67 -3.34
N PHE A 224 -3.79 27.50 -3.42
CA PHE A 224 -4.49 26.20 -3.44
C PHE A 224 -3.73 25.14 -2.65
N ALA A 225 -4.48 24.35 -1.89
CA ALA A 225 -3.98 23.33 -0.97
C ALA A 225 -4.79 22.03 -1.09
N VAL A 226 -4.13 20.91 -0.82
CA VAL A 226 -4.72 19.57 -0.77
C VAL A 226 -4.58 19.01 0.64
N ILE A 227 -5.72 18.59 1.18
CA ILE A 227 -5.85 18.00 2.51
C ILE A 227 -6.08 16.49 2.36
N GLY A 228 -5.20 15.69 2.95
CA GLY A 228 -5.38 14.25 3.08
C GLY A 228 -6.37 13.93 4.20
N MET A 229 -7.24 12.95 3.97
CA MET A 229 -8.27 12.52 4.92
C MET A 229 -8.23 11.00 5.15
N GLY A 230 -9.01 10.51 6.11
CA GLY A 230 -9.12 9.07 6.38
C GLY A 230 -7.77 8.43 6.76
N ARG A 231 -7.41 7.33 6.10
CA ARG A 231 -6.13 6.63 6.31
C ARG A 231 -4.93 7.41 5.79
N LEU A 232 -5.04 8.06 4.62
CA LEU A 232 -3.98 8.95 4.12
C LEU A 232 -3.71 10.09 5.12
N GLY A 233 -4.81 10.69 5.59
CA GLY A 233 -4.78 11.72 6.61
C GLY A 233 -4.15 11.27 7.93
N GLY A 234 -4.45 10.03 8.35
CA GLY A 234 -3.87 9.42 9.55
C GLY A 234 -2.43 8.90 9.39
N ARG A 235 -1.84 8.94 8.19
CA ARG A 235 -0.57 8.24 7.86
C ARG A 235 -0.66 6.72 8.07
N GLU A 236 -1.79 6.14 7.71
CA GLU A 236 -2.14 4.73 7.90
C GLU A 236 -2.56 4.08 6.57
N LEU A 237 -1.98 4.51 5.45
CA LEU A 237 -2.26 3.87 4.16
C LEU A 237 -1.86 2.39 4.15
N SER A 238 -2.57 1.64 3.31
CA SER A 238 -2.28 0.25 2.97
C SER A 238 -1.95 0.16 1.46
N TYR A 239 -1.76 -1.04 0.92
CA TYR A 239 -1.51 -1.22 -0.52
C TYR A 239 -2.75 -0.99 -1.39
N SER A 240 -3.92 -0.75 -0.77
CA SER A 240 -5.12 -0.31 -1.49
C SER A 240 -4.88 1.03 -2.20
N PRO A 241 -5.34 1.17 -3.46
CA PRO A 241 -5.20 2.42 -4.20
C PRO A 241 -6.16 3.52 -3.71
N ASP A 242 -7.06 3.23 -2.76
CA ASP A 242 -8.08 4.18 -2.30
C ASP A 242 -7.48 5.28 -1.42
N ILE A 243 -7.56 6.53 -1.89
CA ILE A 243 -7.18 7.73 -1.11
C ILE A 243 -8.32 8.73 -1.03
N ARG A 244 -8.43 9.41 0.10
CA ARG A 244 -9.43 10.46 0.31
C ARG A 244 -8.78 11.83 0.49
N LEU A 245 -9.23 12.80 -0.29
CA LEU A 245 -8.68 14.15 -0.38
C LEU A 245 -9.76 15.21 -0.24
N ALA A 246 -9.37 16.42 0.16
CA ALA A 246 -10.15 17.63 -0.02
C ALA A 246 -9.27 18.72 -0.64
N CYS A 247 -9.79 19.40 -1.65
CA CYS A 247 -9.08 20.48 -2.33
C CYS A 247 -9.65 21.83 -1.87
N LEU A 248 -8.75 22.73 -1.45
CA LEU A 248 -9.09 24.05 -0.96
C LEU A 248 -8.39 25.12 -1.78
N TYR A 249 -9.03 26.27 -1.93
CA TYR A 249 -8.41 27.45 -2.51
C TYR A 249 -8.77 28.73 -1.75
N ASP A 250 -7.94 29.75 -1.90
CA ASP A 250 -8.19 31.09 -1.41
C ASP A 250 -7.85 32.07 -2.54
N PRO A 251 -8.88 32.63 -3.21
CA PRO A 251 -8.66 33.49 -4.37
C PRO A 251 -8.14 34.88 -3.95
N ASP A 252 -7.30 35.48 -4.79
CA ASP A 252 -6.79 36.84 -4.53
C ASP A 252 -7.92 37.89 -4.60
N ASP A 253 -8.89 37.70 -5.50
CA ASP A 253 -10.15 38.42 -5.56
C ASP A 253 -11.36 37.47 -5.38
N PRO A 254 -12.07 37.51 -4.24
CA PRO A 254 -13.26 36.69 -4.01
C PRO A 254 -14.42 36.93 -4.99
N ALA A 255 -14.44 38.04 -5.72
CA ALA A 255 -15.45 38.35 -6.73
C ALA A 255 -15.13 37.77 -8.12
N ASP A 256 -13.90 37.26 -8.33
CA ASP A 256 -13.48 36.73 -9.62
C ASP A 256 -14.01 35.30 -9.84
N ALA A 257 -15.04 35.18 -10.67
CA ALA A 257 -15.60 33.89 -11.07
C ALA A 257 -14.60 33.02 -11.88
N ALA A 258 -13.57 33.61 -12.49
CA ALA A 258 -12.55 32.86 -13.21
C ALA A 258 -11.67 32.04 -12.26
N ALA A 259 -11.45 32.51 -11.03
CA ALA A 259 -10.72 31.77 -10.00
C ALA A 259 -11.41 30.43 -9.67
N GLU A 260 -12.74 30.44 -9.51
CA GLU A 260 -13.51 29.21 -9.25
C GLU A 260 -13.35 28.19 -10.40
N VAL A 261 -13.45 28.67 -11.65
CA VAL A 261 -13.28 27.82 -12.84
C VAL A 261 -11.85 27.24 -12.89
N HIS A 262 -10.85 28.08 -12.64
CA HIS A 262 -9.44 27.69 -12.61
C HIS A 262 -9.19 26.58 -11.57
N PHE A 263 -9.56 26.78 -10.31
CA PHE A 263 -9.30 25.80 -9.26
C PHE A 263 -10.13 24.52 -9.41
N ARG A 264 -11.33 24.60 -10.00
CA ARG A 264 -12.09 23.40 -10.37
C ARG A 264 -11.37 22.59 -11.44
N GLN A 265 -10.84 23.24 -12.48
CA GLN A 265 -10.04 22.58 -13.50
C GLN A 265 -8.74 22.01 -12.93
N LEU A 266 -8.09 22.73 -12.01
CA LEU A 266 -6.89 22.26 -11.34
C LEU A 266 -7.16 20.99 -10.53
N THR A 267 -8.25 20.95 -9.74
CA THR A 267 -8.69 19.76 -9.01
C THR A 267 -8.97 18.58 -9.94
N HIS A 268 -9.62 18.82 -11.09
CA HIS A 268 -9.88 17.79 -12.08
C HIS A 268 -8.56 17.22 -12.66
N ARG A 269 -7.62 18.09 -13.03
CA ARG A 269 -6.31 17.68 -13.56
C ARG A 269 -5.46 16.95 -12.52
N LEU A 270 -5.47 17.41 -11.26
CA LEU A 270 -4.83 16.72 -10.14
C LEU A 270 -5.41 15.31 -9.97
N THR A 271 -6.74 15.20 -9.94
CA THR A 271 -7.45 13.92 -9.78
C THR A 271 -7.10 12.98 -10.94
N ALA A 272 -7.12 13.46 -12.17
CA ALA A 272 -6.76 12.67 -13.36
C ALA A 272 -5.29 12.26 -13.37
N GLY A 273 -4.38 13.13 -12.92
CA GLY A 273 -2.95 12.82 -12.82
C GLY A 273 -2.63 11.78 -11.74
N LEU A 274 -3.41 11.77 -10.65
CA LEU A 274 -3.33 10.77 -9.59
C LEU A 274 -4.06 9.47 -9.93
N SER A 275 -4.99 9.48 -10.89
CA SER A 275 -5.83 8.33 -11.19
C SER A 275 -5.05 7.10 -11.62
N GLU A 276 -5.54 5.95 -11.17
CA GLU A 276 -4.96 4.65 -11.45
C GLU A 276 -4.91 4.35 -12.95
N THR A 277 -3.72 4.04 -13.46
CA THR A 277 -3.46 3.63 -14.84
C THR A 277 -2.26 2.67 -14.90
N ALA A 278 -2.47 1.50 -15.51
CA ALA A 278 -1.43 0.48 -15.72
C ALA A 278 -0.63 0.14 -14.44
N GLY A 279 -1.32 -0.14 -13.32
CA GLY A 279 -0.69 -0.55 -12.06
C GLY A 279 0.08 0.55 -11.32
N ALA A 280 -0.27 1.81 -11.54
CA ALA A 280 0.21 2.97 -10.77
C ALA A 280 -0.91 4.00 -10.66
N GLY A 281 -0.87 4.82 -9.62
CA GLY A 281 -1.87 5.83 -9.27
C GLY A 281 -2.75 5.38 -8.11
N TYR A 282 -3.83 6.11 -7.90
CA TYR A 282 -4.78 5.97 -6.80
C TYR A 282 -6.20 6.15 -7.30
N ARG A 283 -7.16 5.54 -6.61
CA ARG A 283 -8.57 5.86 -6.74
C ARG A 283 -8.89 6.98 -5.76
N VAL A 284 -9.14 8.16 -6.30
CA VAL A 284 -9.29 9.38 -5.52
C VAL A 284 -10.75 9.61 -5.18
N GLU A 285 -11.05 9.65 -3.88
CA GLU A 285 -12.33 10.09 -3.35
C GLU A 285 -12.24 11.50 -2.77
N HIS A 286 -13.15 12.39 -3.16
CA HIS A 286 -13.21 13.74 -2.61
C HIS A 286 -14.10 13.77 -1.37
N GLY A 287 -13.49 13.96 -0.20
CA GLY A 287 -14.15 13.91 1.10
C GLY A 287 -14.93 15.18 1.45
N LEU A 288 -14.52 16.34 0.95
CA LEU A 288 -15.29 17.60 1.06
C LEU A 288 -15.64 18.07 -0.35
N GLN A 289 -16.92 18.34 -0.61
CA GLN A 289 -17.40 18.76 -1.92
C GLN A 289 -18.44 19.87 -1.81
N PRO A 290 -18.51 20.77 -2.82
CA PRO A 290 -19.61 21.73 -2.91
C PRO A 290 -20.97 21.03 -2.98
N PRO A 291 -22.02 21.58 -2.34
CA PRO A 291 -23.37 21.02 -2.42
C PRO A 291 -23.83 20.85 -3.87
N GLY A 292 -24.33 19.65 -4.22
CA GLY A 292 -24.80 19.34 -5.58
C GLY A 292 -23.71 19.03 -6.60
N SER A 293 -22.43 19.06 -6.22
CA SER A 293 -21.35 18.58 -7.09
C SER A 293 -21.34 17.06 -7.14
N ARG A 294 -21.26 16.49 -8.34
CA ARG A 294 -21.08 15.04 -8.57
C ARG A 294 -19.64 14.67 -8.93
N ALA A 295 -18.77 15.64 -9.21
CA ALA A 295 -17.50 15.41 -9.92
C ALA A 295 -16.25 15.88 -9.17
N GLY A 296 -16.31 16.05 -7.84
CA GLY A 296 -15.21 16.62 -7.06
C GLY A 296 -15.03 18.11 -7.36
N GLY A 297 -14.80 18.92 -6.34
CA GLY A 297 -14.64 20.37 -6.51
C GLY A 297 -13.74 20.93 -5.44
N ALA A 298 -12.97 21.95 -5.81
CA ALA A 298 -12.26 22.75 -4.82
C ALA A 298 -13.27 23.62 -4.07
N LEU A 299 -13.12 23.76 -2.76
CA LEU A 299 -13.89 24.67 -1.94
C LEU A 299 -13.05 25.90 -1.62
N THR A 300 -13.66 27.09 -1.53
CA THR A 300 -12.97 28.21 -0.90
C THR A 300 -12.67 27.88 0.56
N LEU A 301 -11.68 28.54 1.17
CA LEU A 301 -11.41 28.43 2.60
C LEU A 301 -12.69 28.58 3.45
N GLU A 302 -13.49 29.61 3.17
CA GLU A 302 -14.74 29.87 3.90
C GLU A 302 -15.80 28.80 3.66
N GLN A 303 -15.93 28.29 2.43
CA GLN A 303 -16.86 27.21 2.13
C GLN A 303 -16.45 25.91 2.84
N GLY A 304 -15.16 25.59 2.86
CA GLY A 304 -14.62 24.43 3.56
C GLY A 304 -14.89 24.50 5.06
N VAL A 305 -14.63 25.65 5.69
CA VAL A 305 -14.89 25.82 7.13
C VAL A 305 -16.40 25.69 7.42
N ARG A 306 -17.27 26.36 6.64
CA ARG A 306 -18.72 26.23 6.79
C ARG A 306 -19.23 24.81 6.58
N TYR A 307 -18.59 24.04 5.69
CA TYR A 307 -18.90 22.63 5.51
C TYR A 307 -18.63 21.86 6.81
N CYS A 308 -17.45 22.06 7.41
CA CYS A 308 -17.09 21.45 8.68
C CYS A 308 -17.98 21.92 9.85
N GLU A 309 -18.41 23.18 9.89
CA GLU A 309 -19.34 23.69 10.91
C GLU A 309 -20.71 23.00 10.86
N ARG A 310 -21.16 22.63 9.65
CA ARG A 310 -22.42 21.90 9.44
C ARG A 310 -22.30 20.41 9.76
N ALA A 311 -21.08 19.86 9.77
CA ALA A 311 -20.79 18.50 10.17
C ALA A 311 -20.91 18.36 11.70
N ALA A 312 -22.14 18.46 12.20
CA ALA A 312 -22.46 18.48 13.63
C ALA A 312 -22.57 17.08 14.26
N GLY A 313 -22.78 16.03 13.46
CA GLY A 313 -22.90 14.66 13.94
C GLY A 313 -21.55 14.02 14.26
N THR A 314 -21.59 12.99 15.11
CA THR A 314 -20.39 12.27 15.57
C THR A 314 -19.67 11.59 14.41
N ASP A 315 -20.41 10.97 13.48
CA ASP A 315 -19.82 10.25 12.34
C ASP A 315 -19.13 11.19 11.36
N GLU A 316 -19.73 12.36 11.09
CA GLU A 316 -19.10 13.38 10.26
C GLU A 316 -17.83 13.91 10.92
N ARG A 317 -17.84 14.19 12.22
CA ARG A 317 -16.62 14.63 12.95
C ARG A 317 -15.53 13.57 12.95
N LEU A 318 -15.88 12.29 13.08
CA LEU A 318 -14.93 11.18 12.99
C LEU A 318 -14.28 11.08 11.60
N ALA A 319 -14.98 11.46 10.53
CA ALA A 319 -14.40 11.54 9.19
C ALA A 319 -13.39 12.70 9.05
N LEU A 320 -13.56 13.76 9.82
CA LEU A 320 -12.73 14.98 9.81
C LEU A 320 -11.47 14.88 10.68
N ILE A 321 -11.42 13.92 11.62
CA ILE A 321 -10.40 13.85 12.68
C ILE A 321 -8.96 13.66 12.20
N ASN A 322 -8.79 13.13 10.98
CA ASN A 322 -7.49 12.82 10.40
C ASN A 322 -7.09 13.80 9.29
N MET A 323 -7.64 15.02 9.26
CA MET A 323 -7.25 15.98 8.22
C MET A 323 -5.83 16.53 8.43
N ARG A 324 -5.00 16.45 7.38
CA ARG A 324 -3.65 17.04 7.36
C ARG A 324 -3.27 17.57 5.97
N PRO A 325 -2.36 18.56 5.86
CA PRO A 325 -1.83 18.95 4.56
C PRO A 325 -1.05 17.80 3.92
N ILE A 326 -1.17 17.66 2.61
CA ILE A 326 -0.35 16.72 1.81
C ILE A 326 0.32 17.36 0.61
N ALA A 327 -0.26 18.42 0.04
CA ALA A 327 0.27 19.10 -1.15
C ALA A 327 -0.26 20.54 -1.26
N GLY A 328 0.42 21.37 -2.04
CA GLY A 328 0.03 22.76 -2.32
C GLY A 328 0.52 23.75 -1.26
N ASP A 329 -0.20 24.87 -1.09
CA ASP A 329 0.21 25.94 -0.18
C ASP A 329 0.03 25.53 1.30
N PRO A 330 1.12 25.38 2.07
CA PRO A 330 1.03 25.03 3.49
C PRO A 330 0.40 26.13 4.35
N ALA A 331 0.45 27.40 3.94
CA ALA A 331 -0.14 28.50 4.71
C ALA A 331 -1.68 28.45 4.67
N LEU A 332 -2.26 28.25 3.48
CA LEU A 332 -3.69 28.02 3.31
C LEU A 332 -4.17 26.79 4.10
N ALA A 333 -3.47 25.66 3.97
CA ALA A 333 -3.85 24.44 4.69
C ALA A 333 -3.84 24.65 6.22
N ARG A 334 -2.83 25.35 6.74
CA ARG A 334 -2.73 25.67 8.17
C ARG A 334 -3.90 26.53 8.66
N ARG A 335 -4.21 27.62 7.94
CA ARG A 335 -5.37 28.50 8.24
C ARG A 335 -6.69 27.74 8.28
N PHE A 336 -6.87 26.78 7.36
CA PHE A 336 -8.04 25.90 7.36
C PHE A 336 -8.08 25.01 8.62
N LEU A 337 -7.00 24.29 8.91
CA LEU A 337 -6.95 23.35 10.04
C LEU A 337 -7.04 24.04 11.39
N GLU A 338 -6.48 25.25 11.56
CA GLU A 338 -6.61 26.06 12.78
C GLU A 338 -8.07 26.39 13.09
N ARG A 339 -8.91 26.58 12.07
CA ARG A 339 -10.35 26.83 12.23
C ARG A 339 -11.16 25.55 12.40
N VAL A 340 -10.75 24.46 11.75
CA VAL A 340 -11.47 23.19 11.78
C VAL A 340 -11.19 22.36 13.03
N ARG A 341 -9.97 22.39 13.58
CA ARG A 341 -9.63 21.64 14.80
C ARG A 341 -10.58 21.97 15.98
N PRO A 342 -10.88 23.25 16.30
CA PRO A 342 -11.86 23.57 17.34
C PRO A 342 -13.28 23.05 17.05
N ILE A 343 -13.69 22.97 15.78
CA ILE A 343 -14.99 22.40 15.41
C ILE A 343 -14.98 20.88 15.66
N VAL A 344 -13.91 20.20 15.23
CA VAL A 344 -13.77 18.76 15.38
C VAL A 344 -13.61 18.34 16.83
N PHE A 345 -12.86 19.05 17.67
CA PHE A 345 -12.57 18.64 19.04
C PHE A 345 -13.33 19.44 20.12
N GLY A 346 -13.90 20.60 19.81
CA GLY A 346 -14.46 21.52 20.81
C GLY A 346 -15.87 21.19 21.30
N ALA A 347 -16.71 20.54 20.49
CA ALA A 347 -18.05 20.15 20.92
C ALA A 347 -18.02 18.83 21.70
N ARG A 348 -18.70 18.75 22.86
CA ARG A 348 -18.89 17.47 23.56
C ARG A 348 -19.74 16.56 22.65
N PRO A 349 -19.23 15.41 22.18
CA PRO A 349 -20.03 14.50 21.37
C PRO A 349 -21.16 13.92 22.23
N ASP A 350 -22.25 13.51 21.58
CA ASP A 350 -23.32 12.78 22.26
C ASP A 350 -22.75 11.49 22.86
N PRO A 351 -22.85 11.27 24.20
CA PRO A 351 -22.36 10.06 24.86
C PRO A 351 -22.92 8.76 24.25
N THR A 352 -24.13 8.81 23.67
CA THR A 352 -24.79 7.64 23.06
C THR A 352 -24.26 7.31 21.66
N ALA A 353 -23.72 8.29 20.93
CA ALA A 353 -23.06 8.09 19.64
C ALA A 353 -21.61 7.60 19.78
N LEU A 354 -21.04 7.76 20.97
CA LEU A 354 -19.73 7.24 21.36
C LEU A 354 -19.79 5.82 21.92
N ASP A 355 -21.00 5.32 22.19
CA ASP A 355 -21.22 3.99 22.72
C ASP A 355 -20.63 2.95 21.75
N ALA A 356 -19.58 2.27 22.21
CA ALA A 356 -18.92 1.14 21.55
C ALA A 356 -19.91 0.05 21.11
N ARG A 357 -21.11 0.02 21.72
CA ARG A 357 -22.19 -0.92 21.41
C ARG A 357 -22.91 -0.67 20.08
N ASN A 358 -22.77 0.52 19.47
CA ASN A 358 -23.39 0.88 18.17
C ASN A 358 -22.44 0.70 16.97
N VAL A 359 -21.51 -0.25 17.05
CA VAL A 359 -20.66 -0.62 15.91
C VAL A 359 -21.45 -1.54 14.98
N ARG A 360 -21.49 -1.20 13.69
CA ARG A 360 -22.10 -2.05 12.64
C ARG A 360 -21.50 -3.45 12.72
N THR A 361 -22.39 -4.44 12.79
CA THR A 361 -22.08 -5.86 12.81
C THR A 361 -21.21 -6.26 11.61
N GLY A 362 -19.96 -6.56 11.89
CA GLY A 362 -18.98 -7.20 11.01
C GLY A 362 -18.03 -8.04 11.86
N PRO A 363 -17.20 -8.90 11.26
CA PRO A 363 -16.15 -9.60 12.02
C PRO A 363 -15.20 -8.57 12.63
N ALA A 364 -14.94 -8.65 13.94
CA ALA A 364 -14.03 -7.73 14.64
C ALA A 364 -12.71 -7.60 13.86
N GLY A 365 -12.31 -6.37 13.53
CA GLY A 365 -11.22 -6.09 12.61
C GLY A 365 -10.44 -4.83 12.98
N SER A 366 -9.55 -4.41 12.07
CA SER A 366 -8.70 -3.24 12.29
C SER A 366 -9.53 -1.95 12.42
N ARG A 367 -10.66 -1.86 11.70
CA ARG A 367 -11.55 -0.69 11.68
C ARG A 367 -12.19 -0.41 13.04
N GLU A 368 -12.50 -1.43 13.82
CA GLU A 368 -13.04 -1.30 15.16
C GLU A 368 -12.04 -0.62 16.10
N VAL A 369 -10.76 -0.95 15.98
CA VAL A 369 -9.69 -0.29 16.76
C VAL A 369 -9.47 1.15 16.28
N GLU A 370 -9.49 1.40 14.97
CA GLU A 370 -9.46 2.76 14.41
C GLU A 370 -10.62 3.61 14.96
N LEU A 371 -11.83 3.04 15.00
CA LEU A 371 -13.01 3.73 15.50
C LEU A 371 -12.95 3.98 17.01
N PHE A 372 -12.52 2.98 17.78
CA PHE A 372 -12.29 3.08 19.23
C PHE A 372 -11.36 4.25 19.57
N THR A 373 -10.18 4.28 18.94
CA THR A 373 -9.21 5.36 19.16
C THR A 373 -9.72 6.71 18.69
N ARG A 374 -10.36 6.81 17.51
CA ARG A 374 -10.91 8.07 17.01
C ARG A 374 -12.00 8.64 17.92
N ARG A 375 -12.87 7.79 18.49
CA ARG A 375 -13.89 8.23 19.46
C ARG A 375 -13.26 8.82 20.73
N LEU A 376 -12.23 8.17 21.27
CA LEU A 376 -11.51 8.68 22.45
C LEU A 376 -10.73 9.96 22.12
N ARG A 377 -10.10 10.04 20.95
CA ARG A 377 -9.47 11.28 20.46
C ARG A 377 -10.50 12.40 20.33
N LEU A 378 -11.71 12.12 19.83
CA LEU A 378 -12.78 13.10 19.71
C LEU A 378 -13.24 13.62 21.08
N LEU A 379 -13.32 12.73 22.08
CA LEU A 379 -13.70 13.04 23.46
C LEU A 379 -12.64 13.86 24.21
N HIS A 380 -11.37 13.51 24.03
CA HIS A 380 -10.28 13.98 24.89
C HIS A 380 -9.32 14.95 24.18
N GLY A 381 -9.35 15.03 22.85
CA GLY A 381 -8.38 15.78 22.04
C GLY A 381 -8.36 17.29 22.31
N ALA A 382 -9.46 17.89 22.77
CA ALA A 382 -9.46 19.29 23.19
C ALA A 382 -8.61 19.55 24.45
N ARG A 383 -8.48 18.56 25.34
CA ARG A 383 -7.70 18.65 26.59
C ARG A 383 -6.30 18.03 26.45
N HIS A 384 -6.13 17.15 25.48
CA HIS A 384 -4.89 16.43 25.20
C HIS A 384 -4.49 16.68 23.74
N PRO A 385 -3.77 17.78 23.44
CA PRO A 385 -3.40 18.14 22.06
C PRO A 385 -2.65 17.04 21.30
N ASP A 386 -1.86 16.22 21.99
CA ASP A 386 -1.13 15.10 21.39
C ASP A 386 -2.06 14.04 20.76
N LEU A 387 -3.34 13.99 21.17
CA LEU A 387 -4.35 13.12 20.58
C LEU A 387 -4.94 13.69 19.28
N GLN A 388 -4.73 14.95 18.95
CA GLN A 388 -5.37 15.57 17.77
C GLN A 388 -4.76 15.05 16.46
N ASP A 389 -3.45 14.82 16.43
CA ASP A 389 -2.70 14.41 15.22
C ASP A 389 -2.21 12.96 15.26
N ALA A 390 -2.60 12.19 16.28
CA ALA A 390 -2.16 10.82 16.46
C ALA A 390 -2.80 9.84 15.47
N ASN A 391 -1.98 9.00 14.83
CA ASN A 391 -2.45 7.78 14.16
C ASN A 391 -2.93 6.73 15.19
N THR A 392 -3.53 5.61 14.76
CA THR A 392 -4.18 4.67 15.68
C THR A 392 -3.22 4.12 16.75
N LEU A 393 -2.02 3.71 16.36
CA LEU A 393 -1.01 3.19 17.29
C LEU A 393 -0.47 4.27 18.24
N ALA A 394 -0.20 5.47 17.73
CA ALA A 394 0.20 6.60 18.55
C ALA A 394 -0.91 7.01 19.52
N ALA A 395 -2.18 6.95 19.08
CA ALA A 395 -3.32 7.26 19.91
C ALA A 395 -3.46 6.26 21.06
N LEU A 396 -3.34 4.95 20.81
CA LEU A 396 -3.34 3.94 21.88
C LEU A 396 -2.25 4.21 22.91
N ALA A 397 -1.02 4.50 22.46
CA ALA A 397 0.09 4.82 23.34
C ALA A 397 -0.17 6.08 24.19
N GLN A 398 -0.68 7.15 23.58
CA GLN A 398 -0.99 8.40 24.28
C GLN A 398 -2.18 8.28 25.23
N LEU A 399 -3.20 7.50 24.86
CA LEU A 399 -4.35 7.20 25.72
C LEU A 399 -3.91 6.39 26.96
N ALA A 400 -2.96 5.47 26.80
CA ALA A 400 -2.36 4.75 27.92
C ALA A 400 -1.51 5.67 28.81
N ALA A 401 -0.61 6.47 28.21
CA ALA A 401 0.26 7.39 28.93
C ALA A 401 -0.50 8.46 29.73
N SER A 402 -1.68 8.86 29.26
CA SER A 402 -2.56 9.81 29.94
C SER A 402 -3.53 9.17 30.96
N GLY A 403 -3.50 7.85 31.12
CA GLY A 403 -4.38 7.11 32.03
C GLY A 403 -5.85 7.08 31.60
N LEU A 404 -6.15 7.46 30.34
CA LEU A 404 -7.50 7.43 29.78
C LEU A 404 -7.91 6.01 29.37
N VAL A 405 -6.94 5.16 29.07
CA VAL A 405 -7.11 3.72 28.80
C VAL A 405 -6.05 2.98 29.62
N ALA A 406 -6.41 1.85 30.23
CA ALA A 406 -5.43 1.04 30.95
C ALA A 406 -4.39 0.44 29.98
N ALA A 407 -3.12 0.36 30.38
CA ALA A 407 -2.08 -0.28 29.58
C ALA A 407 -2.44 -1.73 29.21
N THR A 408 -3.10 -2.44 30.13
CA THR A 408 -3.63 -3.81 29.93
C THR A 408 -4.71 -3.91 28.84
N VAL A 409 -5.22 -2.79 28.35
CA VAL A 409 -6.17 -2.71 27.22
C VAL A 409 -5.46 -2.18 25.98
N ALA A 410 -4.65 -1.12 26.13
CA ALA A 410 -4.00 -0.46 25.01
C ALA A 410 -2.93 -1.33 24.32
N GLU A 411 -2.13 -2.08 25.09
CA GLU A 411 -1.07 -2.94 24.54
C GLU A 411 -1.64 -4.11 23.72
N PRO A 412 -2.59 -4.93 24.23
CA PRO A 412 -3.22 -5.99 23.43
C PRO A 412 -3.94 -5.46 22.18
N LEU A 413 -4.59 -4.30 22.27
CA LEU A 413 -5.22 -3.66 21.10
C LEU A 413 -4.21 -3.20 20.06
N ALA A 414 -3.03 -2.71 20.47
CA ALA A 414 -1.98 -2.31 19.55
C ALA A 414 -1.39 -3.52 18.80
N GLU A 415 -1.20 -4.64 19.50
CA GLU A 415 -0.78 -5.91 18.90
C GLU A 415 -1.83 -6.45 17.93
N ALA A 416 -3.10 -6.51 18.36
CA ALA A 416 -4.21 -6.97 17.53
C ALA A 416 -4.39 -6.09 16.28
N TYR A 417 -4.35 -4.76 16.43
CA TYR A 417 -4.39 -3.84 15.30
C TYR A 417 -3.22 -4.09 14.35
N SER A 418 -2.01 -4.27 14.88
CA SER A 418 -0.82 -4.50 14.07
C SER A 418 -0.92 -5.79 13.25
N PHE A 419 -1.39 -6.87 13.87
CA PHE A 419 -1.64 -8.14 13.20
C PHE A 419 -2.70 -8.01 12.10
N LEU A 420 -3.88 -7.46 12.45
CA LEU A 420 -5.01 -7.33 11.52
C LEU A 420 -4.67 -6.44 10.32
N ARG A 421 -3.92 -5.36 10.54
CA ARG A 421 -3.45 -4.48 9.46
C ARG A 421 -2.38 -5.12 8.59
N ARG A 422 -1.45 -5.90 9.16
CA ARG A 422 -0.49 -6.68 8.35
C ARG A 422 -1.21 -7.70 7.49
N LEU A 423 -2.17 -8.44 8.03
CA LEU A 423 -2.97 -9.37 7.26
C LEU A 423 -3.71 -8.66 6.11
N GLU A 424 -4.37 -7.53 6.39
CA GLU A 424 -5.01 -6.70 5.38
C GLU A 424 -4.02 -6.29 4.27
N HIS A 425 -2.80 -5.87 4.63
CA HIS A 425 -1.76 -5.51 3.67
C HIS A 425 -1.31 -6.71 2.81
N ARG A 426 -1.11 -7.89 3.41
CA ARG A 426 -0.71 -9.12 2.70
C ARG A 426 -1.79 -9.62 1.75
N LEU A 427 -3.05 -9.46 2.10
CA LEU A 427 -4.16 -9.80 1.22
C LEU A 427 -4.24 -8.82 0.04
N GLN A 428 -4.09 -7.51 0.32
CA GLN A 428 -4.12 -6.47 -0.71
C GLN A 428 -3.02 -6.61 -1.74
N ILE A 429 -1.81 -6.98 -1.30
CA ILE A 429 -0.69 -7.20 -2.21
C ILE A 429 -0.86 -8.47 -3.04
N GLY A 430 -1.64 -9.44 -2.55
CA GLY A 430 -1.85 -10.74 -3.19
C GLY A 430 -2.67 -10.71 -4.47
N GLY A 431 -3.40 -9.63 -4.77
CA GLY A 431 -4.13 -9.49 -6.04
C GLY A 431 -5.49 -8.80 -5.93
N ASP A 432 -6.09 -8.75 -4.74
CA ASP A 432 -7.30 -7.98 -4.48
C ASP A 432 -6.97 -6.74 -3.65
N GLY A 433 -6.73 -5.61 -4.33
CA GLY A 433 -6.40 -4.32 -3.70
C GLY A 433 -7.47 -3.75 -2.74
N GLN A 434 -8.62 -4.42 -2.58
CA GLN A 434 -9.64 -4.08 -1.59
C GLN A 434 -9.87 -5.16 -0.53
N ALA A 435 -9.15 -6.29 -0.58
CA ALA A 435 -9.29 -7.35 0.38
C ALA A 435 -9.06 -6.87 1.82
N ALA A 436 -9.99 -7.22 2.70
CA ALA A 436 -9.94 -6.91 4.13
C ALA A 436 -10.33 -8.12 5.01
N VAL A 437 -10.69 -9.24 4.39
CA VAL A 437 -11.10 -10.48 5.03
C VAL A 437 -10.41 -11.62 4.30
N LEU A 438 -10.15 -12.73 5.00
CA LEU A 438 -9.64 -13.94 4.38
C LEU A 438 -10.57 -14.41 3.24
N PRO A 439 -10.00 -14.94 2.15
CA PRO A 439 -10.77 -15.53 1.06
C PRO A 439 -11.52 -16.78 1.54
N GLU A 440 -12.54 -17.19 0.78
CA GLU A 440 -13.28 -18.43 1.05
C GLU A 440 -12.53 -19.67 0.54
N ASP A 441 -11.65 -19.51 -0.46
CA ASP A 441 -10.85 -20.60 -1.02
C ASP A 441 -9.73 -21.02 -0.04
N PRO A 442 -9.73 -22.27 0.45
CA PRO A 442 -8.69 -22.77 1.35
C PRO A 442 -7.26 -22.62 0.80
N ALA A 443 -7.08 -22.74 -0.52
CA ALA A 443 -5.77 -22.61 -1.13
C ALA A 443 -5.24 -21.17 -1.02
N GLU A 444 -6.11 -20.17 -1.18
CA GLU A 444 -5.76 -18.77 -1.01
C GLU A 444 -5.53 -18.40 0.48
N VAL A 445 -6.22 -19.08 1.42
CA VAL A 445 -5.92 -18.94 2.85
C VAL A 445 -4.53 -19.48 3.19
N GLU A 446 -4.13 -20.61 2.60
CA GLU A 446 -2.79 -21.16 2.79
C GLU A 446 -1.70 -20.21 2.27
N ILE A 447 -1.91 -19.59 1.10
CA ILE A 447 -1.01 -18.56 0.57
C ILE A 447 -0.96 -17.36 1.52
N ALA A 448 -2.10 -16.90 2.03
CA ALA A 448 -2.15 -15.81 3.00
C ALA A 448 -1.38 -16.15 4.29
N ALA A 449 -1.44 -17.40 4.76
CA ALA A 449 -0.68 -17.89 5.91
C ALA A 449 0.82 -17.80 5.66
N ARG A 450 1.30 -18.30 4.52
CA ARG A 450 2.71 -18.19 4.14
C ARG A 450 3.19 -16.74 4.00
N ARG A 451 2.38 -15.84 3.40
CA ARG A 451 2.67 -14.38 3.34
C ARG A 451 2.77 -13.73 4.71
N MET A 452 2.12 -14.30 5.72
CA MET A 452 2.14 -13.86 7.12
C MET A 452 3.22 -14.56 7.96
N GLY A 453 4.01 -15.46 7.37
CA GLY A 453 5.05 -16.22 8.07
C GLY A 453 4.54 -17.43 8.87
N PHE A 454 3.30 -17.86 8.65
CA PHE A 454 2.74 -19.06 9.27
C PHE A 454 3.04 -20.30 8.43
N ALA A 455 3.27 -21.43 9.12
CA ALA A 455 3.52 -22.72 8.48
C ALA A 455 2.24 -23.33 7.88
N THR A 456 1.08 -23.04 8.46
CA THR A 456 -0.22 -23.56 8.01
C THR A 456 -1.32 -22.51 8.09
N SER A 457 -2.35 -22.64 7.24
CA SER A 457 -3.62 -21.90 7.34
C SER A 457 -4.28 -21.99 8.73
N ALA A 458 -4.24 -23.16 9.37
CA ALA A 458 -4.81 -23.35 10.71
C ALA A 458 -4.13 -22.47 11.78
N ASP A 459 -2.81 -22.30 11.70
CA ASP A 459 -2.06 -21.41 12.61
C ASP A 459 -2.46 -19.94 12.42
N LEU A 460 -2.61 -19.51 11.16
CA LEU A 460 -3.09 -18.17 10.82
C LEU A 460 -4.50 -17.94 11.36
N GLU A 461 -5.43 -18.88 11.14
CA GLU A 461 -6.81 -18.76 11.58
C GLU A 461 -6.93 -18.70 13.11
N SER A 462 -6.14 -19.51 13.81
CA SER A 462 -6.06 -19.49 15.27
C SER A 462 -5.56 -18.14 15.79
N ALA A 463 -4.46 -17.63 15.22
CA ALA A 463 -3.91 -16.32 15.58
C ALA A 463 -4.91 -15.18 15.29
N LEU A 464 -5.57 -15.24 14.13
CA LEU A 464 -6.61 -14.29 13.76
C LEU A 464 -7.78 -14.32 14.75
N ALA A 465 -8.28 -15.51 15.13
CA ALA A 465 -9.35 -15.65 16.10
C ALA A 465 -8.97 -15.04 17.47
N SER A 466 -7.73 -15.26 17.93
CA SER A 466 -7.20 -14.68 19.17
C SER A 466 -7.24 -13.15 19.14
N HIS A 467 -6.65 -12.53 18.11
CA HIS A 467 -6.63 -11.07 17.99
C HIS A 467 -8.04 -10.47 17.81
N ARG A 468 -8.94 -11.15 17.08
CA ARG A 468 -10.34 -10.73 16.98
C ARG A 468 -11.08 -10.78 18.31
N SER A 469 -10.76 -11.77 19.16
CA SER A 469 -11.33 -11.86 20.51
C SER A 469 -10.91 -10.65 21.35
N VAL A 470 -9.64 -10.25 21.31
CA VAL A 470 -9.12 -9.05 22.00
C VAL A 470 -9.86 -7.79 21.54
N VAL A 471 -10.02 -7.61 20.22
CA VAL A 471 -10.77 -6.46 19.67
C VAL A 471 -12.22 -6.49 20.13
N LYS A 472 -12.88 -7.66 20.13
CA LYS A 472 -14.26 -7.78 20.58
C LYS A 472 -14.41 -7.45 22.07
N GLU A 473 -13.51 -7.95 22.91
CA GLU A 473 -13.51 -7.71 24.35
C GLU A 473 -13.38 -6.22 24.67
N HIS A 474 -12.42 -5.53 24.05
CA HIS A 474 -12.10 -4.15 24.43
C HIS A 474 -12.84 -3.07 23.61
N CYS A 475 -13.21 -3.35 22.36
CA CYS A 475 -13.87 -2.37 21.49
C CYS A 475 -15.39 -2.55 21.37
N ALA A 476 -15.98 -3.72 21.71
CA ALA A 476 -17.42 -3.96 21.56
C ALA A 476 -18.21 -3.97 22.90
N GLY A 477 -17.52 -3.76 24.03
CA GLY A 477 -18.15 -3.63 25.35
C GLY A 477 -17.66 -4.68 26.34
N GLY A 478 -16.71 -4.25 27.18
CA GLY A 478 -16.50 -4.74 28.53
C GLY A 478 -16.85 -3.63 29.52
#